data_AF-A0A833QSK5-F1
#
_entry.id   AF-A0A833QSK5-F1
#
_cell.length_a   1.000
_cell.length_b   1.000
_cell.length_c   1.000
_cell.angle_alpha   90.00
_cell.angle_beta   90.00
_cell.angle_gamma   90.00
#
_symmetry.space_group_name_H-M   'P 1'
#
loop_
_entity.id
_entity.type
_entity.pdbx_description
1 polymer ?
#
loop_
_entity_poly.entity_id
_entity_poly.type
_entity_poly.pdbx_seq_one_letter_code
_entity_poly.pdbx_strand_id
1 'polypeptide(L)'
;MTSPEMNVILKGGVASTVIFLSASTTFALHWFVSPYIHKLRWQPGSDSFEAEMMSWLATPLRKTIKFAEVRRADTNRPFVTFKAEGNYYFVDADHFHNKALLARLTPEKGSQESAFKNL
;
A
#
# COMPACT_ATOMS: atom_id res chain seq x y z
N MET A 1 23.85 20.25 -27.71
CA MET A 1 22.49 20.01 -28.26
C MET A 1 21.48 20.93 -27.58
N THR A 2 21.43 22.20 -28.01
CA THR A 2 20.27 23.10 -27.94
C THR A 2 20.63 24.26 -28.86
N SER A 3 19.89 24.46 -29.95
CA SER A 3 20.12 25.61 -30.85
C SER A 3 19.91 26.92 -30.07
N PRO A 4 20.84 27.89 -30.14
CA PRO A 4 20.73 29.16 -29.43
C PRO A 4 19.41 29.90 -29.73
N GLU A 5 18.96 29.79 -30.99
CA GLU A 5 17.80 30.45 -31.60
C GLU A 5 16.42 29.94 -31.15
N MET A 6 16.35 28.95 -30.26
CA MET A 6 15.06 28.37 -29.85
C MET A 6 14.35 29.26 -28.82
N ASN A 7 13.10 29.63 -29.10
CA ASN A 7 12.27 30.52 -28.26
C ASN A 7 12.26 30.05 -26.79
N VAL A 8 12.49 30.97 -25.86
CA VAL A 8 12.52 30.72 -24.40
C VAL A 8 11.25 30.04 -23.89
N ILE A 9 10.10 30.28 -24.53
CA ILE A 9 8.83 29.61 -24.22
C ILE A 9 8.91 28.11 -24.55
N LEU A 10 9.53 27.76 -25.68
CA LEU A 10 9.71 26.37 -26.09
C LEU A 10 10.73 25.66 -25.18
N LYS A 11 11.83 26.33 -24.81
CA LYS A 11 12.78 25.82 -23.80
C LYS A 11 12.09 25.58 -22.45
N GLY A 12 11.25 26.53 -22.02
CA GLY A 12 10.44 26.41 -20.80
C GLY A 12 9.47 25.23 -20.88
N GLY A 13 8.72 25.10 -21.96
CA GLY A 13 7.77 24.00 -22.15
C GLY A 13 8.44 22.62 -22.14
N VAL A 14 9.60 22.48 -22.78
CA VAL A 14 10.38 21.23 -22.76
C VAL A 14 10.87 20.93 -21.33
N ALA A 15 11.44 21.92 -20.64
CA ALA A 15 11.91 21.74 -19.27
C ALA A 15 10.77 21.36 -18.31
N SER A 16 9.63 22.05 -18.38
CA SER A 16 8.44 21.74 -17.59
C SER A 16 7.91 20.34 -17.86
N THR A 17 7.92 19.88 -19.13
CA THR A 17 7.47 18.54 -19.49
C THR A 17 8.34 17.47 -18.84
N VAL A 18 9.67 17.63 -18.90
CA VAL A 18 10.61 16.67 -18.27
C VAL A 18 10.41 16.62 -16.75
N ILE A 19 10.27 17.79 -16.09
CA ILE A 19 10.00 17.86 -14.66
C ILE A 19 8.67 17.16 -14.32
N PHE A 20 7.61 17.44 -15.09
CA PHE A 20 6.30 16.87 -14.87
C PHE A 20 6.31 15.35 -15.02
N LEU A 21 6.88 14.84 -16.10
CA LEU A 21 7.00 13.39 -16.34
C LEU A 21 7.85 12.70 -15.26
N SER A 22 8.91 13.36 -14.79
CA SER A 22 9.76 12.83 -13.72
C SER A 22 8.97 12.73 -12.41
N ALA A 23 8.31 13.83 -12.01
CA ALA A 23 7.50 13.88 -10.80
C ALA A 23 6.32 12.91 -10.83
N SER A 24 5.63 12.79 -11.98
CA SER A 24 4.49 11.87 -12.13
C SER A 24 4.92 10.41 -11.99
N THR A 25 6.07 10.05 -12.55
CA THR A 25 6.58 8.67 -12.47
C THR A 25 7.00 8.32 -11.04
N THR A 26 7.67 9.24 -10.33
CA THR A 26 8.00 9.07 -8.90
C THR A 26 6.74 8.93 -8.06
N PHE A 27 5.71 9.74 -8.32
CA PHE A 27 4.43 9.65 -7.62
C PHE A 27 3.70 8.33 -7.88
N ALA A 28 3.64 7.88 -9.14
CA ALA A 28 3.00 6.61 -9.48
C ALA A 28 3.68 5.42 -8.78
N LEU A 29 5.02 5.40 -8.76
CA LEU A 29 5.77 4.35 -8.07
C LEU A 29 5.54 4.40 -6.56
N HIS A 30 5.57 5.60 -5.97
CA HIS A 30 5.31 5.72 -4.54
C HIS A 30 3.88 5.31 -4.18
N TRP A 31 2.89 5.71 -4.96
CA TRP A 31 1.49 5.29 -4.80
C TRP A 31 1.33 3.76 -4.90
N PHE A 32 2.19 3.10 -5.67
CA PHE A 32 2.23 1.64 -5.80
C PHE A 32 2.89 0.95 -4.60
N VAL A 33 3.97 1.52 -4.06
CA VAL A 33 4.73 0.93 -2.93
C VAL A 33 4.17 1.33 -1.56
N SER A 34 3.46 2.45 -1.46
CA SER A 34 2.84 2.97 -0.23
C SER A 34 2.04 1.96 0.60
N PRO A 35 1.26 0.99 0.04
CA PRO A 35 0.56 0.00 0.85
C PRO A 35 1.47 -1.03 1.52
N TYR A 36 2.77 -1.08 1.19
CA TYR A 36 3.69 -2.12 1.63
C TYR A 36 4.05 -1.99 3.13
N ILE A 37 3.67 -3.00 3.92
CA ILE A 37 4.01 -3.07 5.35
C ILE A 37 5.33 -3.81 5.52
N HIS A 38 6.29 -3.17 6.19
CA HIS A 38 7.62 -3.72 6.45
C HIS A 38 7.64 -4.61 7.68
N LYS A 39 6.93 -4.20 8.73
CA LYS A 39 6.88 -4.93 10.00
C LYS A 39 5.49 -4.88 10.57
N LEU A 40 5.02 -6.02 11.07
CA LEU A 40 3.79 -6.13 11.85
C LEU A 40 4.15 -6.60 13.25
N ARG A 41 3.67 -5.87 14.26
CA ARG A 41 3.81 -6.23 15.67
C ARG A 41 2.44 -6.45 16.25
N TRP A 42 2.26 -7.58 16.90
CA TRP A 42 1.02 -7.93 17.57
C TRP A 42 1.33 -8.74 18.80
N GLN A 43 0.61 -8.45 19.87
CA GLN A 43 0.69 -9.17 21.12
C GLN A 43 -0.51 -10.13 21.19
N PRO A 44 -0.30 -11.43 21.43
CA PRO A 44 -1.38 -12.39 21.58
C PRO A 44 -2.39 -11.91 22.65
N GLY A 45 -3.66 -11.79 22.27
CA GLY A 45 -4.74 -11.27 23.13
C GLY A 45 -5.09 -9.79 22.90
N SER A 46 -4.28 -9.04 22.15
CA SER A 46 -4.62 -7.67 21.73
C SER A 46 -5.61 -7.69 20.56
N ASP A 47 -6.58 -6.77 20.58
CA ASP A 47 -7.55 -6.54 19.49
C ASP A 47 -7.01 -5.58 18.40
N SER A 48 -5.77 -5.12 18.56
CA SER A 48 -5.09 -4.27 17.57
C SER A 48 -3.65 -4.72 17.32
N PHE A 49 -3.17 -4.45 16.11
CA PHE A 49 -1.80 -4.69 15.70
C PHE A 49 -1.17 -3.39 15.20
N GLU A 50 0.15 -3.30 15.29
CA GLU A 50 0.95 -2.18 14.81
C GLU A 50 1.60 -2.54 13.48
N ALA A 51 1.33 -1.76 12.44
CA ALA A 51 1.93 -1.87 11.13
C ALA A 51 2.96 -0.76 10.92
N GLU A 52 4.20 -1.12 10.62
CA GLU A 52 5.29 -0.22 10.25
C GLU A 52 5.40 -0.16 8.73
N MET A 53 5.20 1.02 8.16
CA MET A 53 5.22 1.33 6.73
C MET A 53 6.28 2.40 6.46
N MET A 54 6.57 2.68 5.19
CA MET A 54 7.37 3.85 4.80
C MET A 54 6.49 5.01 4.38
N SER A 55 6.81 6.20 4.89
CA SER A 55 6.21 7.45 4.44
C SER A 55 6.75 7.85 3.06
N TRP A 56 6.15 8.88 2.48
CA TRP A 56 6.65 9.54 1.27
C TRP A 56 8.13 9.95 1.35
N LEU A 57 8.57 10.42 2.51
CA LEU A 57 9.95 10.84 2.76
C LEU A 57 10.85 9.68 3.21
N ALA A 58 10.45 8.43 2.96
CA ALA A 58 11.17 7.22 3.40
C ALA A 58 11.40 7.18 4.91
N THR A 59 10.53 7.80 5.70
CA THR A 59 10.57 7.71 7.16
C THR A 59 9.65 6.59 7.64
N PRO A 60 10.04 5.82 8.67
CA PRO A 60 9.19 4.76 9.21
C PRO A 60 7.94 5.38 9.86
N LEU A 61 6.78 4.99 9.35
CA LEU A 61 5.48 5.37 9.87
C LEU A 61 4.83 4.17 10.56
N ARG A 62 4.52 4.30 11.84
CA ARG A 62 3.83 3.27 12.63
C ARG A 62 2.36 3.60 12.73
N LYS A 63 1.51 2.63 12.41
CA LYS A 63 0.06 2.76 12.46
C LYS A 63 -0.54 1.61 13.23
N THR A 64 -1.35 1.93 14.24
CA THR A 64 -2.10 0.93 15.00
C THR A 64 -3.44 0.70 14.32
N ILE A 65 -3.75 -0.53 13.97
CA ILE A 65 -4.96 -0.93 13.26
C ILE A 65 -5.69 -1.97 14.11
N LYS A 66 -7.01 -1.80 14.26
CA LYS A 66 -7.87 -2.76 14.97
C LYS A 66 -8.31 -3.88 14.04
N PHE A 67 -8.41 -5.12 14.52
CA PHE A 67 -8.88 -6.24 13.70
C PHE A 67 -10.32 -6.05 13.23
N ALA A 68 -11.17 -5.41 14.03
CA ALA A 68 -12.56 -5.12 13.67
C ALA A 68 -12.72 -4.26 12.39
N GLU A 69 -11.68 -3.52 12.01
CA GLU A 69 -11.68 -2.64 10.84
C GLU A 69 -11.04 -3.27 9.61
N VAL A 70 -10.40 -4.43 9.77
CA VAL A 70 -9.79 -5.18 8.67
C VAL A 70 -10.91 -5.77 7.82
N ARG A 71 -10.99 -5.29 6.58
CA ARG A 71 -11.90 -5.81 5.55
C ARG A 71 -11.10 -6.31 4.36
N ARG A 72 -11.71 -7.20 3.59
CA ARG A 72 -11.17 -7.62 2.31
C ARG A 72 -11.03 -6.40 1.39
N ALA A 73 -9.87 -6.28 0.75
CA ALA A 73 -9.66 -5.23 -0.23
C ALA A 73 -10.40 -5.60 -1.53
N ASP A 74 -11.51 -4.91 -1.80
CA ASP A 74 -12.19 -4.98 -3.09
C ASP A 74 -11.56 -3.94 -4.03
N THR A 75 -10.43 -4.31 -4.65
CA THR A 75 -9.70 -3.42 -5.55
C THR A 75 -8.98 -4.21 -6.64
N ASN A 76 -8.85 -3.60 -7.82
CA ASN A 76 -8.04 -4.10 -8.93
C ASN A 76 -6.55 -3.79 -8.78
N ARG A 77 -6.12 -3.20 -7.66
CA ARG A 77 -4.70 -2.97 -7.42
C ARG A 77 -3.97 -4.30 -7.20
N PRO A 78 -2.83 -4.52 -7.87
CA PRO A 78 -1.96 -5.63 -7.53
C PRO A 78 -1.35 -5.39 -6.14
N PHE A 79 -0.98 -6.47 -5.47
CA PHE A 79 -0.32 -6.43 -4.15
C PHE A 79 -1.14 -5.69 -3.10
N VAL A 80 -2.36 -6.15 -2.81
CA VAL A 80 -3.13 -5.72 -1.65
C VAL A 80 -3.66 -6.94 -0.90
N THR A 81 -3.40 -6.99 0.41
CA THR A 81 -3.84 -8.08 1.29
C THR A 81 -5.17 -7.73 1.96
N PHE A 82 -5.28 -6.53 2.54
CA PHE A 82 -6.48 -6.09 3.25
C PHE A 82 -6.66 -4.57 3.20
N LYS A 83 -7.85 -4.12 3.58
CA LYS A 83 -8.22 -2.70 3.70
C LYS A 83 -8.61 -2.41 5.15
N ALA A 84 -8.07 -1.35 5.73
CA ALA A 84 -8.49 -0.87 7.06
C ALA A 84 -8.47 0.66 7.10
N GLU A 85 -9.41 1.28 7.81
CA GLU A 85 -9.59 2.74 7.85
C GLU A 85 -9.55 3.42 6.45
N GLY A 86 -10.15 2.80 5.44
CA GLY A 86 -10.15 3.33 4.08
C GLY A 86 -8.82 3.19 3.30
N ASN A 87 -7.75 2.72 3.95
CA ASN A 87 -6.43 2.55 3.36
C ASN A 87 -6.18 1.09 2.95
N TYR A 88 -5.38 0.90 1.90
CA TYR A 88 -4.99 -0.42 1.41
C TYR A 88 -3.63 -0.81 1.98
N TYR A 89 -3.50 -2.07 2.37
CA TYR A 89 -2.28 -2.61 2.96
C TYR A 89 -1.89 -3.91 2.28
N PHE A 90 -0.58 -4.09 2.13
CA PHE A 90 0.03 -5.30 1.63
C PHE A 90 0.99 -5.88 2.65
N VAL A 91 0.88 -7.18 2.84
CA VAL A 91 1.78 -7.97 3.67
C VAL A 91 2.38 -9.05 2.77
N ASP A 92 3.70 -9.06 2.67
CA ASP A 92 4.44 -10.14 2.03
C ASP A 92 4.32 -11.40 2.90
N ALA A 93 3.62 -12.42 2.39
CA ALA A 93 3.35 -13.64 3.14
C ALA A 93 4.56 -14.59 3.23
N ASP A 94 5.51 -14.48 2.30
CA ASP A 94 6.68 -15.34 2.20
C ASP A 94 7.76 -14.93 3.22
N HIS A 95 7.91 -13.63 3.47
CA HIS A 95 8.88 -13.08 4.41
C HIS A 95 8.34 -12.88 5.84
N PHE A 96 7.06 -13.18 6.08
CA PHE A 96 6.43 -12.94 7.37
C PHE A 96 6.48 -14.15 8.31
N HIS A 97 7.24 -14.01 9.40
CA HIS A 97 7.47 -15.10 10.37
C HIS A 97 6.23 -15.49 11.19
N ASN A 98 5.29 -14.57 11.45
CA ASN A 98 4.13 -14.85 12.31
C ASN A 98 2.90 -15.26 11.50
N LYS A 99 2.84 -16.55 11.15
CA LYS A 99 1.76 -17.13 10.33
C LYS A 99 0.37 -17.02 10.97
N ALA A 100 0.28 -17.03 12.29
CA ALA A 100 -1.01 -16.94 13.01
C ALA A 100 -1.67 -15.57 12.82
N LEU A 101 -0.88 -14.49 12.82
CA LEU A 101 -1.37 -13.15 12.50
C LEU A 101 -1.78 -13.05 11.03
N LEU A 102 -0.98 -13.62 10.13
CA LEU A 102 -1.25 -13.56 8.69
C LEU A 102 -2.58 -14.25 8.32
N ALA A 103 -2.90 -15.36 8.97
CA ALA A 103 -4.18 -16.06 8.82
C ALA A 103 -5.37 -15.20 9.28
N ARG A 104 -5.20 -14.36 10.32
CA ARG A 104 -6.25 -13.43 10.75
C ARG A 104 -6.43 -12.24 9.81
N LEU A 105 -5.36 -11.79 9.15
CA LEU A 105 -5.37 -10.66 8.22
C LEU A 105 -5.85 -11.06 6.82
N THR A 106 -5.70 -12.34 6.47
CA THR A 106 -6.07 -12.89 5.18
C THR A 106 -7.27 -13.82 5.37
N PRO A 107 -8.51 -13.31 5.43
CA PRO A 107 -9.67 -14.19 5.46
C PRO A 107 -9.70 -15.00 4.16
N GLU A 108 -9.32 -16.29 4.24
CA GLU A 108 -9.34 -17.20 3.11
C GLU A 108 -10.73 -17.21 2.48
N LYS A 109 -10.74 -17.35 1.15
CA LYS A 109 -11.92 -17.35 0.27
C LYS A 109 -12.97 -18.40 0.66
N GLY A 110 -12.68 -19.32 1.60
CA GLY A 110 -13.57 -20.42 2.03
C GLY A 110 -14.41 -20.20 3.30
N SER A 111 -14.22 -19.14 4.10
CA SER A 111 -15.02 -19.00 5.35
C SER A 111 -16.36 -18.26 5.19
N GLN A 112 -16.62 -17.62 4.04
CA GLN A 112 -17.91 -17.00 3.73
C GLN A 112 -18.90 -18.00 3.07
N GLU A 113 -18.43 -19.18 2.63
CA GLU A 113 -19.31 -20.18 1.99
C GLU A 113 -20.02 -21.09 3.00
N SER A 114 -19.50 -21.22 4.23
CA SER A 114 -20.14 -22.02 5.29
C SER A 114 -21.26 -21.30 6.04
N ALA A 115 -21.34 -19.97 5.98
CA ALA A 115 -22.39 -19.20 6.67
C ALA A 115 -23.71 -19.14 5.90
N PHE A 116 -23.72 -19.42 4.59
CA PHE A 116 -24.91 -19.37 3.73
C PHE A 116 -25.44 -20.75 3.30
N LYS A 117 -24.90 -21.85 3.83
CA LYS A 117 -25.36 -23.21 3.49
C LYS A 117 -26.45 -23.76 4.42
N ASN A 118 -26.94 -22.96 5.38
CA ASN A 118 -28.01 -23.35 6.32
C ASN A 118 -29.10 -22.27 6.47
N LEU A 119 -29.41 -21.53 5.41
CA LEU A 119 -30.59 -20.66 5.32
C LEU A 119 -31.46 -21.10 4.14
#